data_AF-A0A822IGI2-F1
#
_entry.id   AF-A0A822IGI2-F1
#
_cell.length_a   1.000
_cell.length_b   1.000
_cell.length_c   1.000
_cell.angle_alpha   90.00
_cell.angle_beta   90.00
_cell.angle_gamma   90.00
#
_symmetry.space_group_name_H-M   'P 1'
#
loop_
_entity.id
_entity.type
_entity.pdbx_description
1 polymer ?
#
loop_
_entity_poly.entity_id
_entity_poly.type
_entity_poly.pdbx_seq_one_letter_code
_entity_poly.pdbx_strand_id
1 'polypeptide(L)'
;MISSIYESKTKTHANIGEKKLIQDRQKGIQAEIEEENMHTKVQYLLMKIGKSLGYDVIVASNDRTKSYSNEKFSFISLTEFPEIEAGDDVKKTIALIDVIWFEKATNKLVSAYEVEKSTSIYSGILRLTDLALTIPDSEKISLYLVAPEQREKEIIAQLKRPSLIAKEGNKISYILFSELCTHCDSICKFGNDHTIMEKVARCVK
;
A
#
# COMPACT_ATOMS: atom_id res chain seq x y z
N MET A 1 -59.35 20.13 1.52
CA MET A 1 -58.52 20.09 0.30
C MET A 1 -57.06 20.53 0.55
N ILE A 2 -56.81 21.58 1.36
CA ILE A 2 -55.44 22.09 1.62
C ILE A 2 -54.56 21.16 2.50
N SER A 3 -55.15 20.46 3.48
CA SER A 3 -54.42 19.54 4.38
C SER A 3 -53.84 18.31 3.67
N SER A 4 -54.55 17.74 2.70
CA SER A 4 -54.08 16.59 1.88
C SER A 4 -52.88 16.95 0.97
N ILE A 5 -52.80 18.20 0.51
CA ILE A 5 -51.68 18.67 -0.33
C ILE A 5 -50.41 18.84 0.52
N TYR A 6 -50.55 19.36 1.74
CA TYR A 6 -49.43 19.53 2.67
C TYR A 6 -48.82 18.18 3.11
N GLU A 7 -49.65 17.18 3.42
CA GLU A 7 -49.20 15.81 3.75
C GLU A 7 -48.54 15.09 2.56
N SER A 8 -48.99 15.34 1.33
CA SER A 8 -48.36 14.75 0.14
C SER A 8 -46.96 15.32 -0.13
N LYS A 9 -46.75 16.62 0.12
CA LYS A 9 -45.45 17.28 -0.08
C LYS A 9 -44.41 16.83 0.95
N THR A 10 -44.79 16.71 2.23
CA THR A 10 -43.87 16.24 3.29
C THR A 10 -43.46 14.78 3.12
N LYS A 11 -44.39 13.88 2.72
CA LYS A 11 -44.05 12.48 2.37
C LYS A 11 -43.14 12.36 1.15
N THR A 12 -43.33 13.21 0.14
CA THR A 12 -42.50 13.21 -1.08
C THR A 12 -41.07 13.69 -0.80
N HIS A 13 -40.89 14.75 0.00
CA HIS A 13 -39.56 15.23 0.40
C HIS A 13 -38.81 14.24 1.32
N ALA A 14 -39.50 13.59 2.25
CA ALA A 14 -38.92 12.54 3.10
C ALA A 14 -38.42 11.34 2.26
N ASN A 15 -39.20 10.91 1.26
CA ASN A 15 -38.87 9.81 0.35
C ASN A 15 -37.70 10.15 -0.60
N ILE A 16 -37.52 11.43 -0.96
CA ILE A 16 -36.36 11.90 -1.73
C ILE A 16 -35.09 11.93 -0.87
N GLY A 17 -35.18 12.38 0.38
CA GLY A 17 -34.05 12.39 1.32
C GLY A 17 -33.54 10.99 1.64
N GLU A 18 -34.45 10.04 1.87
CA GLU A 18 -34.14 8.64 2.15
C GLU A 18 -33.51 7.93 0.93
N LYS A 19 -34.05 8.15 -0.27
CA LYS A 19 -33.44 7.63 -1.52
C LYS A 19 -32.03 8.17 -1.76
N LYS A 20 -31.80 9.46 -1.47
CA LYS A 20 -30.48 10.08 -1.61
C LYS A 20 -29.47 9.48 -0.63
N LEU A 21 -29.86 9.31 0.63
CA LEU A 21 -29.02 8.66 1.66
C LEU A 21 -28.62 7.23 1.27
N ILE A 22 -29.56 6.45 0.73
CA ILE A 22 -29.29 5.09 0.26
C ILE A 22 -28.31 5.10 -0.93
N GLN A 23 -28.52 6.01 -1.90
CA GLN A 23 -27.62 6.15 -3.05
C GLN A 23 -26.21 6.58 -2.65
N ASP A 24 -26.07 7.52 -1.72
CA ASP A 24 -24.78 7.99 -1.22
C ASP A 24 -24.05 6.86 -0.48
N ARG A 25 -24.76 6.05 0.32
CA ARG A 25 -24.20 4.86 0.97
C ARG A 25 -23.76 3.80 -0.04
N GLN A 26 -24.56 3.54 -1.07
CA GLN A 26 -24.21 2.59 -2.12
C GLN A 26 -22.95 3.02 -2.88
N LYS A 27 -22.83 4.31 -3.19
CA LYS A 27 -21.62 4.87 -3.81
C LYS A 27 -20.39 4.74 -2.91
N GLY A 28 -20.54 4.99 -1.61
CA GLY A 28 -19.46 4.81 -0.63
C GLY A 28 -18.95 3.38 -0.60
N ILE A 29 -19.86 2.40 -0.50
CA ILE A 29 -19.51 0.97 -0.52
C ILE A 29 -18.80 0.58 -1.83
N GLN A 30 -19.29 1.07 -2.97
CA GLN A 30 -18.68 0.76 -4.26
C GLN A 30 -17.25 1.32 -4.37
N ALA A 31 -17.03 2.55 -3.90
CA ALA A 31 -15.70 3.15 -3.86
C ALA A 31 -14.74 2.38 -2.96
N GLU A 32 -15.19 1.96 -1.76
CA GLU A 32 -14.39 1.12 -0.85
C GLU A 32 -13.99 -0.22 -1.49
N ILE A 33 -14.92 -0.87 -2.21
CA ILE A 33 -14.63 -2.12 -2.94
C ILE A 33 -13.60 -1.88 -4.05
N GLU A 34 -13.71 -0.78 -4.79
CA GLU A 34 -12.75 -0.42 -5.84
C GLU A 34 -11.36 -0.13 -5.28
N GLU A 35 -11.26 0.60 -4.16
CA GLU A 35 -10.02 0.84 -3.44
C GLU A 35 -9.39 -0.47 -2.94
N GLU A 36 -10.17 -1.36 -2.33
CA GLU A 36 -9.70 -2.66 -1.84
C GLU A 36 -9.18 -3.53 -2.99
N ASN A 37 -9.89 -3.54 -4.11
CA ASN A 37 -9.49 -4.28 -5.30
C ASN A 37 -8.19 -3.72 -5.90
N MET A 38 -8.03 -2.40 -5.93
CA MET A 38 -6.81 -1.76 -6.43
C MET A 38 -5.61 -2.01 -5.51
N HIS A 39 -5.78 -1.94 -4.19
CA HIS A 39 -4.73 -2.31 -3.26
C HIS A 39 -4.31 -3.77 -3.40
N THR A 40 -5.28 -4.68 -3.47
CA THR A 40 -5.03 -6.11 -3.67
C THR A 40 -4.29 -6.33 -5.00
N LYS A 41 -4.70 -5.64 -6.08
CA LYS A 41 -3.97 -5.67 -7.36
C LYS A 41 -2.53 -5.22 -7.20
N VAL A 42 -2.28 -4.08 -6.55
CA VAL A 42 -0.95 -3.50 -6.40
C VAL A 42 -0.05 -4.40 -5.55
N GLN A 43 -0.54 -4.94 -4.44
CA GLN A 43 0.18 -5.95 -3.64
C GLN A 43 0.58 -7.14 -4.51
N TYR A 44 -0.36 -7.69 -5.30
CA TYR A 44 -0.06 -8.78 -6.22
C TYR A 44 1.05 -8.43 -7.22
N LEU A 45 1.00 -7.24 -7.84
CA LEU A 45 2.03 -6.82 -8.80
C LEU A 45 3.41 -6.71 -8.14
N LEU A 46 3.50 -6.14 -6.95
CA LEU A 46 4.76 -6.07 -6.19
C LEU A 46 5.27 -7.47 -5.87
N MET A 47 4.40 -8.40 -5.49
CA MET A 47 4.80 -9.77 -5.20
C MET A 47 5.26 -10.51 -6.46
N LYS A 48 4.55 -10.34 -7.58
CA LYS A 48 4.91 -10.88 -8.90
C LYS A 48 6.30 -10.38 -9.32
N ILE A 49 6.55 -9.07 -9.19
CA ILE A 49 7.84 -8.46 -9.50
C ILE A 49 8.93 -9.06 -8.60
N GLY A 50 8.76 -9.05 -7.28
CA GLY A 50 9.77 -9.58 -6.35
C GLY A 50 10.15 -11.03 -6.67
N LYS A 51 9.16 -11.89 -6.94
CA LYS A 51 9.42 -13.27 -7.37
C LYS A 51 10.15 -13.35 -8.71
N SER A 52 9.76 -12.54 -9.69
CA SER A 52 10.39 -12.55 -11.02
C SER A 52 11.87 -12.15 -10.98
N LEU A 53 12.24 -11.27 -10.05
CA LEU A 53 13.61 -10.83 -9.80
C LEU A 53 14.40 -11.80 -8.90
N GLY A 54 13.78 -12.90 -8.46
CA GLY A 54 14.44 -13.92 -7.65
C GLY A 54 14.42 -13.68 -6.14
N TYR A 55 13.62 -12.75 -5.63
CA TYR A 55 13.50 -12.49 -4.19
C TYR A 55 12.49 -13.42 -3.50
N ASP A 56 12.69 -13.61 -2.21
CA ASP A 56 11.65 -14.13 -1.33
C ASP A 56 10.75 -12.98 -0.89
N VAL A 57 9.45 -13.14 -1.05
CA VAL A 57 8.47 -12.07 -0.86
C VAL A 57 7.55 -12.44 0.28
N ILE A 58 7.24 -11.50 1.16
CA ILE A 58 6.17 -11.65 2.14
C ILE A 58 5.14 -10.54 2.00
N VAL A 59 3.87 -10.88 2.21
CA VAL A 59 2.76 -9.91 2.29
C VAL A 59 2.33 -9.79 3.75
N ALA A 60 1.77 -8.63 4.12
CA ALA A 60 1.23 -8.40 5.45
C ALA A 60 0.29 -9.55 5.88
N SER A 61 0.38 -9.92 7.16
CA SER A 61 -0.28 -11.13 7.67
C SER A 61 -1.81 -11.14 7.48
N ASN A 62 -2.44 -9.97 7.59
CA ASN A 62 -3.86 -9.73 7.36
C ASN A 62 -4.30 -9.95 5.91
N ASP A 63 -3.37 -9.92 4.96
CA ASP A 63 -3.66 -9.98 3.52
C ASP A 63 -3.28 -11.32 2.88
N ARG A 64 -2.69 -12.26 3.64
CA ARG A 64 -2.25 -13.58 3.14
C ARG A 64 -3.36 -14.42 2.49
N THR A 65 -4.61 -14.24 2.93
CA THR A 65 -5.78 -14.98 2.42
C THR A 65 -6.35 -14.40 1.13
N LYS A 66 -5.91 -13.20 0.73
CA LYS A 66 -6.35 -12.54 -0.50
C LYS A 66 -5.85 -13.27 -1.74
N SER A 67 -6.50 -12.97 -2.85
CA SER A 67 -6.14 -13.47 -4.17
C SER A 67 -6.38 -12.42 -5.23
N TYR A 68 -5.55 -12.43 -6.26
CA TYR A 68 -5.75 -11.62 -7.46
C TYR A 68 -5.43 -12.44 -8.69
N SER A 69 -6.17 -12.24 -9.79
CA SER A 69 -5.95 -12.98 -11.05
C SER A 69 -5.90 -14.51 -10.89
N ASN A 70 -6.76 -15.07 -10.02
CA ASN A 70 -6.82 -16.50 -9.65
C ASN A 70 -5.60 -17.07 -8.91
N GLU A 71 -4.67 -16.22 -8.46
CA GLU A 71 -3.54 -16.63 -7.63
C GLU A 71 -3.74 -16.15 -6.18
N LYS A 72 -3.64 -17.08 -5.22
CA LYS A 72 -3.67 -16.74 -3.80
C LYS A 72 -2.31 -16.21 -3.35
N PHE A 73 -2.32 -15.18 -2.53
CA PHE A 73 -1.09 -14.57 -2.03
C PHE A 73 -0.25 -15.58 -1.23
N SER A 74 -0.89 -16.48 -0.50
CA SER A 74 -0.22 -17.58 0.21
C SER A 74 0.67 -18.48 -0.66
N PHE A 75 0.44 -18.57 -1.97
CA PHE A 75 1.29 -19.37 -2.88
C PHE A 75 2.53 -18.61 -3.37
N ILE A 76 2.47 -17.28 -3.33
CA ILE A 76 3.54 -16.39 -3.79
C ILE A 76 4.41 -15.97 -2.60
N SER A 77 3.76 -15.70 -1.47
CA SER A 77 4.32 -15.23 -0.22
C SER A 77 5.06 -16.32 0.56
N LEU A 78 6.08 -15.94 1.32
CA LEU A 78 6.65 -16.76 2.38
C LEU A 78 5.56 -17.12 3.41
N THR A 79 5.62 -18.35 3.93
CA THR A 79 4.67 -18.84 4.94
C THR A 79 4.85 -18.12 6.28
N GLU A 80 6.09 -17.85 6.66
CA GLU A 80 6.47 -17.23 7.92
C GLU A 80 7.31 -15.98 7.68
N PHE A 81 7.22 -15.02 8.59
CA PHE A 81 8.05 -13.81 8.54
C PHE A 81 9.48 -14.19 8.94
N PRO A 82 10.49 -13.89 8.09
CA PRO A 82 11.88 -14.20 8.43
C PRO A 82 12.31 -13.55 9.75
N GLU A 83 13.07 -14.29 10.56
CA GLU A 83 13.53 -13.77 11.84
C GLU A 83 14.48 -12.58 11.63
N ILE A 84 14.15 -11.46 12.28
CA ILE A 84 14.95 -10.22 12.27
C ILE A 84 15.40 -9.90 13.70
N GLU A 85 16.59 -9.31 13.83
CA GLU A 85 17.15 -8.89 15.13
C GLU A 85 16.48 -7.60 15.64
N ALA A 86 15.22 -7.73 16.06
CA ALA A 86 14.37 -6.63 16.51
C ALA A 86 13.56 -7.04 17.75
N GLY A 87 13.15 -6.06 18.57
CA GLY A 87 12.20 -6.30 19.65
C GLY A 87 10.82 -6.72 19.13
N ASP A 88 10.08 -7.52 19.91
CA ASP A 88 8.81 -8.13 19.48
C ASP A 88 7.76 -7.12 19.01
N ASP A 89 7.65 -5.97 19.68
CA ASP A 89 6.68 -4.95 19.29
C ASP A 89 7.04 -4.28 17.96
N VAL A 90 8.34 -4.13 17.68
CA VAL A 90 8.81 -3.61 16.40
C VAL A 90 8.60 -4.64 15.29
N LYS A 91 8.85 -5.93 15.56
CA LYS A 91 8.53 -7.02 14.63
C LYS A 91 7.06 -7.02 14.23
N LYS A 92 6.15 -6.83 15.20
CA LYS A 92 4.70 -6.72 14.92
C LYS A 92 4.39 -5.54 14.01
N THR A 93 5.00 -4.37 14.25
CA THR A 93 4.81 -3.18 13.40
C THR A 93 5.33 -3.41 11.99
N ILE A 94 6.53 -3.97 11.84
CA ILE A 94 7.13 -4.30 10.54
C ILE A 94 6.27 -5.32 9.79
N ALA A 95 5.71 -6.31 10.48
CA ALA A 95 4.84 -7.34 9.88
C ALA A 95 3.49 -6.79 9.34
N LEU A 96 3.17 -5.52 9.61
CA LEU A 96 2.03 -4.81 9.05
C LEU A 96 2.36 -4.04 7.76
N ILE A 97 3.63 -4.02 7.32
CA ILE A 97 4.01 -3.46 6.02
C ILE A 97 3.44 -4.37 4.92
N ASP A 98 2.81 -3.76 3.92
CA ASP A 98 2.04 -4.48 2.90
C ASP A 98 2.85 -5.55 2.16
N VAL A 99 4.03 -5.21 1.66
CA VAL A 99 4.91 -6.16 0.95
C VAL A 99 6.37 -5.91 1.33
N ILE A 100 7.10 -6.98 1.65
CA ILE A 100 8.54 -6.93 1.94
C ILE A 100 9.26 -7.98 1.09
N TRP A 101 10.42 -7.62 0.56
CA TRP A 101 11.30 -8.51 -0.18
C TRP A 101 12.58 -8.81 0.61
N PHE A 102 13.04 -10.05 0.51
CA PHE A 102 14.25 -10.57 1.11
C PHE A 102 15.16 -11.18 0.02
N GLU A 103 16.48 -11.08 0.21
CA GLU A 103 17.42 -11.85 -0.59
C GLU A 103 17.09 -13.35 -0.48
N LYS A 104 17.17 -14.05 -1.61
CA LYS A 104 16.73 -15.43 -1.74
C LYS A 104 17.35 -16.34 -0.67
N ALA A 105 16.51 -17.07 0.05
CA ALA A 105 16.88 -18.01 1.10
C ALA A 105 17.73 -17.38 2.23
N THR A 106 17.51 -16.10 2.51
CA THR A 106 18.13 -15.40 3.64
C THR A 106 17.08 -14.59 4.42
N ASN A 107 17.48 -14.02 5.56
CA ASN A 107 16.67 -13.07 6.32
C ASN A 107 17.02 -11.60 5.98
N LYS A 108 17.85 -11.36 4.96
CA LYS A 108 18.30 -10.02 4.62
C LYS A 108 17.25 -9.30 3.78
N LEU A 109 16.72 -8.23 4.35
CA LEU A 109 15.68 -7.39 3.77
C LEU A 109 16.29 -6.50 2.67
N VAL A 110 15.65 -6.41 1.50
CA VAL A 110 16.15 -5.59 0.37
C VAL A 110 15.24 -4.42 0.05
N SER A 111 13.92 -4.62 0.18
CA SER A 111 12.97 -3.54 -0.04
C SER A 111 11.65 -3.78 0.71
N ALA A 112 10.99 -2.67 1.02
CA ALA A 112 9.70 -2.65 1.70
C ALA A 112 8.75 -1.67 1.01
N TYR A 113 7.51 -2.10 0.84
CA TYR A 113 6.47 -1.38 0.11
C TYR A 113 5.24 -1.28 0.97
N GLU A 114 4.83 -0.04 1.20
CA GLU A 114 3.61 0.31 1.91
C GLU A 114 2.58 0.81 0.89
N VAL A 115 1.49 0.09 0.71
CA VAL A 115 0.47 0.36 -0.31
C VAL A 115 -0.65 1.19 0.31
N GLU A 116 -0.68 2.46 -0.04
CA GLU A 116 -1.66 3.41 0.49
C GLU A 116 -3.07 3.17 -0.06
N LYS A 117 -4.04 3.15 0.86
CA LYS A 117 -5.49 3.24 0.62
C LYS A 117 -6.03 4.59 1.15
N SER A 118 -7.21 4.56 1.76
CA SER A 118 -7.81 5.55 2.64
C SER A 118 -7.25 5.53 4.09
N THR A 119 -6.24 4.69 4.37
CA THR A 119 -5.48 4.74 5.63
C THR A 119 -4.62 6.01 5.73
N SER A 120 -4.03 6.27 6.91
CA SER A 120 -3.16 7.44 7.10
C SER A 120 -1.79 7.21 6.47
N ILE A 121 -1.42 8.02 5.46
CA ILE A 121 -0.04 8.06 4.89
C ILE A 121 1.02 8.18 5.98
N TYR A 122 0.72 8.93 7.03
CA TYR A 122 1.65 9.13 8.13
C TYR A 122 1.93 7.83 8.90
N SER A 123 0.93 6.96 9.06
CA SER A 123 1.10 5.66 9.71
C SER A 123 1.96 4.72 8.85
N GLY A 124 1.76 4.73 7.53
CA GLY A 124 2.61 3.98 6.59
C GLY A 124 4.07 4.43 6.63
N ILE A 125 4.29 5.76 6.62
CA ILE A 125 5.63 6.35 6.80
C ILE A 125 6.27 5.89 8.12
N LEU A 126 5.50 5.87 9.22
CA LEU A 126 6.03 5.47 10.51
C LEU A 126 6.46 4.00 10.52
N ARG A 127 5.68 3.08 9.93
CA ARG A 127 6.05 1.67 9.80
C ARG A 127 7.37 1.48 9.02
N LEU A 128 7.53 2.18 7.91
CA LEU A 128 8.77 2.17 7.13
C LEU A 128 9.95 2.79 7.90
N THR A 129 9.68 3.83 8.69
CA THR A 129 10.70 4.47 9.53
C THR A 129 11.14 3.55 10.67
N ASP A 130 10.21 2.85 11.31
CA ASP A 130 10.50 1.89 12.38
C ASP A 130 11.35 0.73 11.84
N LEU A 131 11.03 0.24 10.63
CA LEU A 131 11.88 -0.72 9.92
C LEU A 131 13.30 -0.18 9.72
N ALA A 132 13.44 1.03 9.17
CA ALA A 132 14.73 1.65 8.88
C ALA A 132 15.59 1.84 10.13
N LEU A 133 14.99 2.19 11.26
CA LEU A 133 15.73 2.43 12.51
C LEU A 133 16.15 1.16 13.25
N THR A 134 15.58 0.01 12.88
CA THR A 134 15.74 -1.22 13.65
C THR A 134 16.69 -2.21 13.00
N ILE A 135 16.70 -2.27 11.67
CA ILE A 135 17.48 -3.28 10.93
C ILE A 135 18.92 -2.78 10.72
N PRO A 136 19.94 -3.62 10.99
CA PRO A 136 21.32 -3.31 10.61
C PRO A 136 21.46 -3.08 9.10
N ASP A 137 22.41 -2.23 8.69
CA ASP A 137 22.64 -1.87 7.29
C ASP A 137 21.37 -1.33 6.58
N SER A 138 20.50 -0.65 7.33
CA SER A 138 19.24 -0.12 6.81
C SER A 138 19.44 0.72 5.55
N GLU A 139 20.57 1.41 5.41
CA GLU A 139 20.93 2.27 4.26
C GLU A 139 20.91 1.54 2.91
N LYS A 140 20.95 0.20 2.93
CA LYS A 140 20.88 -0.65 1.73
C LYS A 140 19.45 -1.07 1.38
N ILE A 141 18.48 -0.80 2.26
CA ILE A 141 17.07 -1.19 2.10
C ILE A 141 16.31 -0.07 1.37
N SER A 142 15.69 -0.41 0.24
CA SER A 142 14.84 0.53 -0.50
C SER A 142 13.44 0.59 0.12
N LEU A 143 12.98 1.79 0.50
CA LEU A 143 11.68 2.00 1.14
C LEU A 143 10.74 2.79 0.23
N TYR A 144 9.54 2.26 0.00
CA TYR A 144 8.57 2.86 -0.92
C TYR A 144 7.18 3.00 -0.31
N LEU A 145 6.60 4.19 -0.44
CA LEU A 145 5.14 4.34 -0.45
C LEU A 145 4.63 4.04 -1.86
N VAL A 146 3.55 3.28 -1.99
CA VAL A 146 2.92 2.98 -3.28
C VAL A 146 1.48 3.47 -3.22
N ALA A 147 1.08 4.40 -4.08
CA ALA A 147 -0.16 5.13 -3.88
C ALA A 147 -0.87 5.52 -5.19
N PRO A 148 -2.19 5.78 -5.14
CA PRO A 148 -2.89 6.33 -6.30
C PRO A 148 -2.47 7.77 -6.56
N GLU A 149 -2.62 8.23 -7.80
CA GLU A 149 -2.16 9.53 -8.29
C GLU A 149 -2.77 10.69 -7.49
N GLN A 150 -4.02 10.55 -7.08
CA GLN A 150 -4.78 11.56 -6.34
C GLN A 150 -4.14 11.87 -4.97
N ARG A 151 -3.35 10.93 -4.43
CA ARG A 151 -2.69 11.04 -3.12
C ARG A 151 -1.28 11.61 -3.21
N GLU A 152 -0.74 11.83 -4.41
CA GLU A 152 0.66 12.27 -4.62
C GLU A 152 0.98 13.57 -3.87
N LYS A 153 0.09 14.57 -3.93
CA LYS A 153 0.30 15.85 -3.24
C LYS A 153 0.37 15.68 -1.72
N GLU A 154 -0.45 14.79 -1.16
CA GLU A 154 -0.46 14.49 0.27
C GLU A 154 0.84 13.80 0.68
N ILE A 155 1.29 12.80 -0.10
CA ILE A 155 2.57 12.11 0.11
C ILE A 155 3.72 13.09 0.10
N ILE A 156 3.80 13.96 -0.92
CA ILE A 156 4.87 14.97 -1.01
C ILE A 156 4.84 15.88 0.21
N ALA A 157 3.65 16.34 0.63
CA ALA A 157 3.52 17.21 1.81
C ALA A 157 3.97 16.51 3.10
N GLN A 158 3.66 15.22 3.27
CA GLN A 158 4.11 14.44 4.42
C GLN A 158 5.63 14.26 4.41
N LEU A 159 6.21 13.79 3.29
CA LEU A 159 7.65 13.54 3.15
C LEU A 159 8.49 14.83 3.27
N LYS A 160 7.92 16.00 2.98
CA LYS A 160 8.59 17.30 3.20
C LYS A 160 8.62 17.77 4.65
N ARG A 161 8.03 17.03 5.59
CA ARG A 161 8.03 17.45 7.00
C ARG A 161 9.46 17.44 7.57
N PRO A 162 9.89 18.48 8.29
CA PRO A 162 11.23 18.54 8.87
C PRO A 162 11.59 17.33 9.74
N SER A 163 10.63 16.76 10.47
CA SER A 163 10.83 15.57 11.30
C SER A 163 11.18 14.30 10.51
N LEU A 164 10.89 14.27 9.21
CA LEU A 164 11.25 13.18 8.30
C LEU A 164 12.51 13.51 7.49
N ILE A 165 12.72 14.77 7.13
CA ILE A 165 13.93 15.23 6.40
C ILE A 165 15.17 15.19 7.29
N ALA A 166 15.04 15.55 8.58
CA ALA A 166 16.17 15.74 9.48
C ALA A 166 16.89 14.44 9.89
N LYS A 167 16.36 13.26 9.51
CA LYS A 167 17.04 11.99 9.74
C LYS A 167 18.02 11.74 8.59
N GLU A 168 19.32 11.65 8.90
CA GLU A 168 20.38 11.17 7.98
C GLU A 168 20.25 9.65 7.68
N GLY A 169 19.03 9.16 7.45
CA GLY A 169 18.70 7.77 7.22
C GLY A 169 18.04 7.53 5.86
N ASN A 170 17.45 6.34 5.71
CA ASN A 170 16.82 5.88 4.47
C ASN A 170 15.78 6.87 3.94
N LYS A 171 15.99 7.30 2.70
CA LYS A 171 15.01 8.12 1.99
C LYS A 171 13.85 7.24 1.55
N ILE A 172 12.66 7.50 2.12
CA ILE A 172 11.42 6.93 1.61
C ILE A 172 11.10 7.58 0.27
N SER A 173 11.07 6.77 -0.78
CA SER A 173 10.61 7.15 -2.11
C SER A 173 9.14 6.79 -2.28
N TYR A 174 8.50 7.20 -3.37
CA TYR A 174 7.14 6.77 -3.66
C TYR A 174 6.95 6.34 -5.12
N ILE A 175 6.02 5.42 -5.36
CA ILE A 175 5.64 4.89 -6.67
C ILE A 175 4.14 5.13 -6.86
N LEU A 176 3.74 5.63 -8.02
CA LEU A 176 2.31 5.77 -8.34
C LEU A 176 1.74 4.46 -8.89
N PHE A 177 0.47 4.18 -8.61
CA PHE A 177 -0.21 2.98 -9.07
C PHE A 177 -0.14 2.81 -10.59
N SER A 178 -0.32 3.89 -11.34
CA SER A 178 -0.20 3.89 -12.82
C SER A 178 1.19 3.48 -13.30
N GLU A 179 2.25 4.00 -12.69
CA GLU A 179 3.65 3.68 -13.04
C GLU A 179 3.92 2.19 -12.83
N LEU A 180 3.56 1.66 -11.66
CA LEU A 180 3.73 0.25 -11.34
C LEU A 180 2.91 -0.65 -12.26
N CYS A 181 1.63 -0.32 -12.46
CA CYS A 181 0.74 -1.10 -13.33
C CYS A 181 1.22 -1.12 -14.78
N THR A 182 1.70 0.01 -15.30
CA THR A 182 2.14 0.15 -16.69
C THR A 182 3.44 -0.62 -16.92
N HIS A 183 4.35 -0.62 -15.95
CA HIS A 183 5.69 -1.15 -16.14
C HIS A 183 5.94 -2.52 -15.52
N CYS A 184 4.97 -3.11 -14.80
CA CYS A 184 5.12 -4.40 -14.12
C CYS A 184 5.74 -5.49 -15.00
N ASP A 185 5.18 -5.76 -16.18
CA ASP A 185 5.67 -6.84 -17.05
C ASP A 185 7.06 -6.55 -17.62
N SER A 186 7.35 -5.28 -17.93
CA SER A 186 8.68 -4.86 -18.36
C SER A 186 9.71 -5.02 -17.24
N ILE A 187 9.36 -4.65 -16.00
CA ILE A 187 10.21 -4.87 -14.83
C ILE A 187 10.46 -6.37 -14.63
N CYS A 188 9.42 -7.19 -14.70
CA CYS A 188 9.57 -8.64 -14.55
C CYS A 188 10.47 -9.26 -15.63
N LYS A 189 10.46 -8.69 -16.84
CA LYS A 189 11.21 -9.22 -17.99
C LYS A 189 12.66 -8.74 -18.05
N PHE A 190 12.91 -7.49 -17.66
CA PHE A 190 14.20 -6.81 -17.90
C PHE A 190 14.90 -6.34 -16.62
N GLY A 191 14.25 -6.44 -15.46
CA GLY A 191 14.88 -6.12 -14.18
C GLY A 191 15.88 -7.19 -13.77
N ASN A 192 16.98 -6.75 -13.15
CA ASN A 192 18.03 -7.63 -12.64
C ASN A 192 17.93 -7.81 -11.12
N ASP A 193 17.66 -6.72 -10.41
CA ASP A 193 17.59 -6.65 -8.95
C ASP A 193 16.59 -5.56 -8.53
N HIS A 194 16.40 -5.37 -7.21
CA HIS A 194 15.44 -4.43 -6.63
C HIS A 194 15.66 -2.97 -7.05
N THR A 195 16.86 -2.57 -7.49
CA THR A 195 17.15 -1.20 -7.90
C THR A 195 16.39 -0.79 -9.16
N ILE A 196 15.87 -1.75 -9.95
CA ILE A 196 14.98 -1.45 -11.08
C ILE A 196 13.73 -0.66 -10.66
N MET A 197 13.29 -0.83 -9.41
CA MET A 197 12.13 -0.13 -8.86
C MET A 197 12.37 1.38 -8.73
N GLU A 198 13.64 1.82 -8.65
CA GLU A 198 13.99 3.24 -8.67
C GLU A 198 13.61 3.92 -9.99
N LYS A 199 13.51 3.17 -11.10
CA LYS A 199 13.11 3.71 -12.41
C LYS A 199 11.66 4.14 -12.48
N VAL A 200 10.80 3.56 -11.63
CA VAL A 200 9.38 3.89 -11.52
C VAL A 200 9.05 4.66 -10.24
N ALA A 201 10.06 4.90 -9.39
CA ALA A 201 9.93 5.65 -8.17
C ALA A 201 10.24 7.13 -8.37
N ARG A 202 9.69 7.94 -7.47
CA ARG A 202 9.89 9.38 -7.36
C ARG A 202 10.41 9.69 -5.97
N CYS A 203 11.34 10.64 -5.90
CA CYS A 203 11.88 11.13 -4.64
C CYS A 203 11.46 12.58 -4.45
N VAL A 204 11.17 12.95 -3.21
CA VAL A 204 10.99 14.35 -2.84
C VAL A 204 12.38 14.99 -2.76
N LYS A 205 12.59 16.05 -3.54
CA LYS A 205 13.78 16.89 -3.48
C LYS A 205 13.70 17.87 -2.30
#